data_AF-A0A2V6WMC5-F1
#
_entry.id   AF-A0A2V6WMC5-F1
#
_cell.length_a   1.000
_cell.length_b   1.000
_cell.length_c   1.000
_cell.angle_alpha   90.00
_cell.angle_beta   90.00
_cell.angle_gamma   90.00
#
_symmetry.space_group_name_H-M   'P 1'
#
loop_
_entity.id
_entity.type
_entity.pdbx_description
1 polymer ?
#
loop_
_entity_poly.entity_id
_entity_poly.type
_entity_poly.pdbx_seq_one_letter_code
_entity_poly.pdbx_strand_id
1 'polypeptide(L)' 'MRRRAALVALLGLLAAPGSRAAERQAPLAVGARAPDFTLADQSGKPVTLSEVVGRRSAVVLAFYIKADTPG' A
#
# COMPACT_ATOMS: atom_id res chain seq x y z
N MET A 1 -16.76 2.74 -52.68
CA MET A 1 -17.91 3.34 -51.97
C MET A 1 -18.31 2.36 -50.86
N ARG A 2 -18.27 2.62 -49.55
CA ARG A 2 -18.81 3.76 -48.79
C ARG A 2 -18.00 3.95 -47.50
N ARG A 3 -17.45 5.15 -47.32
CA ARG A 3 -16.84 5.70 -46.10
C ARG A 3 -17.95 6.09 -45.12
N ARG A 4 -18.08 5.45 -43.95
CA ARG A 4 -18.88 5.90 -42.78
C ARG A 4 -18.41 5.09 -41.56
N ALA A 5 -18.06 5.60 -40.41
CA ALA A 5 -17.78 6.94 -39.93
C ALA A 5 -16.86 6.72 -38.71
N ALA A 6 -15.72 7.41 -38.67
CA ALA A 6 -15.01 7.63 -37.42
C ALA A 6 -15.87 8.60 -36.61
N LEU A 7 -16.29 8.23 -35.40
CA LEU A 7 -16.52 9.08 -34.22
C LEU A 7 -17.25 8.28 -33.14
N VAL A 8 -16.50 7.80 -32.15
CA VAL A 8 -16.97 7.84 -30.75
C VAL A 8 -15.83 8.46 -29.98
N ALA A 9 -15.71 9.78 -30.13
CA ALA A 9 -14.92 10.59 -29.23
C ALA A 9 -15.72 10.79 -27.94
N LEU A 10 -15.02 10.64 -26.83
CA LEU A 10 -15.22 11.44 -25.61
C LEU A 10 -16.43 11.10 -24.74
N LEU A 11 -16.33 10.04 -23.93
CA LEU A 11 -16.87 10.06 -22.57
C LEU A 11 -16.27 8.90 -21.76
N GLY A 12 -15.41 9.22 -20.79
CA GLY A 12 -14.83 8.20 -19.92
C GLY A 12 -13.47 8.52 -19.32
N LEU A 13 -13.13 9.80 -19.11
CA LEU A 13 -12.07 10.15 -18.16
C LEU A 13 -12.65 10.01 -16.73
N LEU A 14 -13.10 8.80 -16.36
CA LEU A 14 -13.56 8.51 -15.01
C LEU A 14 -12.35 8.13 -14.17
N ALA A 15 -11.92 9.09 -13.35
CA ALA A 15 -11.20 8.92 -12.11
C ALA A 15 -9.98 8.00 -12.18
N ALA A 16 -8.82 8.58 -12.52
CA ALA A 16 -7.59 8.06 -11.93
C ALA A 16 -7.83 8.05 -10.40
N PRO A 17 -7.77 6.89 -9.70
CA PRO A 17 -7.74 6.92 -8.26
C PRO A 17 -6.48 7.69 -7.91
N GLY A 18 -6.65 8.95 -7.50
CA GLY A 18 -5.55 9.74 -6.98
C GLY A 18 -4.85 8.89 -5.95
N SER A 19 -3.54 8.74 -6.09
CA SER A 19 -2.72 7.93 -5.20
C SER A 19 -3.05 8.28 -3.74
N ARG A 20 -3.84 7.43 -3.08
CA ARG A 20 -4.07 7.46 -1.63
C ARG A 20 -2.82 7.08 -0.83
N ALA A 21 -1.67 6.97 -1.49
CA ALA A 21 -0.39 6.64 -0.87
C ALA A 21 0.05 7.68 0.19
N ALA A 22 -0.56 8.87 0.22
CA ALA A 22 -0.20 9.92 1.16
C ALA A 22 -1.41 10.72 1.69
N GLU A 23 -2.62 10.15 1.69
CA GLU A 23 -3.68 10.70 2.56
C GLU A 23 -3.14 10.50 3.98
N ARG A 24 -2.60 11.55 4.62
CA ARG A 24 -1.94 11.48 5.93
C ARG A 24 -2.89 10.80 6.89
N GLN A 25 -2.65 9.51 7.11
CA GLN A 25 -3.45 8.72 8.01
C GLN A 25 -3.30 9.35 9.40
N ALA A 26 -4.43 9.58 10.07
CA ALA A 26 -4.41 10.02 11.45
C ALA A 26 -3.58 9.02 12.29
N PRO A 27 -2.85 9.48 13.31
CA PRO A 27 -2.09 8.60 14.19
C PRO A 27 -2.96 7.44 14.70
N LEU A 28 -2.39 6.23 14.75
CA LEU A 28 -3.10 5.07 15.26
C LEU A 28 -3.33 5.22 16.77
N ALA A 29 -4.58 5.02 17.20
CA ALA A 29 -4.92 4.97 18.62
C ALA A 29 -4.47 3.63 19.24
N VAL A 30 -4.15 3.64 20.53
CA VAL A 30 -3.89 2.41 21.29
C VAL A 30 -5.13 1.51 21.26
N GLY A 31 -4.92 0.21 21.02
CA GLY A 31 -6.01 -0.76 20.87
C GLY A 31 -6.65 -0.80 19.48
N ALA A 32 -6.34 0.17 18.60
CA ALA A 32 -6.72 0.07 17.20
C ALA A 32 -6.00 -1.11 16.53
N ARG A 33 -6.71 -1.81 15.64
CA ARG A 33 -6.09 -2.86 14.82
C ARG A 33 -5.01 -2.23 13.95
N ALA A 34 -3.79 -2.78 14.00
CA ALA A 34 -2.72 -2.36 13.10
C ALA A 34 -3.13 -2.59 11.62
N PRO A 35 -2.95 -1.59 10.74
CA PRO A 35 -3.17 -1.76 9.30
C PRO A 35 -2.29 -2.88 8.75
N ASP A 36 -2.85 -3.69 7.86
CA ASP A 36 -2.08 -4.74 7.20
C ASP A 36 -1.17 -4.13 6.13
N PHE A 37 0.02 -4.72 5.98
CA PHE A 37 0.97 -4.35 4.95
C PHE A 37 1.84 -5.54 4.58
N THR A 38 2.40 -5.49 3.37
CA THR A 38 3.35 -6.48 2.88
C THR A 38 4.66 -5.76 2.54
N LEU A 39 5.77 -6.25 3.10
CA LEU A 39 7.11 -5.77 2.80
C LEU A 39 7.98 -6.92 2.32
N ALA A 40 9.01 -6.61 1.54
CA ALA A 40 10.05 -7.58 1.25
C ALA A 40 10.96 -7.74 2.49
N ASP A 41 11.33 -8.98 2.81
CA ASP A 41 12.37 -9.27 3.79
C ASP A 41 13.78 -9.07 3.18
N GLN A 42 14.82 -9.38 3.95
CA GLN A 42 16.22 -9.25 3.53
C GLN A 42 16.60 -10.11 2.33
N SER A 43 15.79 -11.11 1.97
CA SER A 43 15.98 -11.97 0.81
C SER A 43 15.02 -11.63 -0.34
N GLY A 44 14.27 -10.53 -0.23
CA GLY A 44 13.28 -10.11 -1.22
C GLY A 44 11.95 -10.87 -1.13
N LYS A 45 11.77 -11.76 -0.14
CA LYS A 45 10.54 -12.53 0.01
C LYS A 45 9.45 -11.65 0.62
N PRO A 46 8.22 -11.68 0.08
CA PRO A 46 7.12 -10.94 0.68
C PRO A 46 6.74 -11.50 2.04
N VAL A 47 6.54 -10.61 3.02
CA VAL A 47 6.06 -10.89 4.37
C VAL A 47 4.90 -9.96 4.67
N THR A 48 3.78 -10.52 5.11
CA THR A 48 2.56 -9.75 5.44
C THR A 48 2.34 -9.71 6.96
N LEU A 49 2.00 -8.54 7.51
CA LEU A 49 1.87 -8.37 8.97
C LEU A 49 0.85 -9.34 9.57
N SER A 50 -0.33 -9.52 8.95
CA SER A 50 -1.37 -10.42 9.43
C SER A 50 -0.91 -11.88 9.55
N GLU A 51 -0.01 -12.34 8.68
CA GLU A 51 0.59 -13.67 8.76
C GLU A 51 1.50 -13.80 9.99
N VAL A 52 2.30 -12.78 10.29
CA VAL A 52 3.21 -12.79 11.46
C VAL A 52 2.41 -12.75 12.76
N VAL A 53 1.40 -11.88 12.83
CA VAL A 53 0.49 -11.78 13.98
C VAL A 53 -0.27 -13.10 14.22
N GLY A 54 -0.69 -13.80 13.16
CA GLY A 54 -1.37 -15.10 13.29
C GLY A 54 -0.47 -16.23 13.82
N ARG A 55 0.86 -16.07 13.76
CA ARG A 55 1.85 -17.09 14.17
C ARG A 55 2.51 -16.79 15.52
N ARG A 56 2.38 -15.59 16.08
CA ARG A 56 3.13 -15.11 17.25
C ARG A 56 2.20 -14.52 18.30
N SER A 57 2.53 -14.70 19.57
CA SER A 57 1.76 -14.10 20.68
C SER A 57 1.88 -12.58 20.77
N ALA A 58 2.98 -12.01 20.26
CA ALA A 58 3.23 -10.58 20.20
C ALA A 58 4.16 -10.24 19.03
N VAL A 59 4.02 -9.03 18.49
CA VAL A 59 4.85 -8.47 17.41
C VAL A 59 5.25 -7.04 17.78
N VAL A 60 6.53 -6.72 17.63
CA VAL A 60 7.07 -5.36 17.78
C VAL A 60 7.43 -4.84 16.39
N LEU A 61 6.93 -3.66 16.03
CA LEU A 61 7.22 -3.00 14.75
C LEU A 61 8.08 -1.76 15.02
N ALA A 62 9.24 -1.69 14.40
CA ALA A 62 10.16 -0.56 14.50
C ALA A 62 10.40 0.05 13.11
N PHE A 63 10.28 1.37 13.02
CA PHE A 63 10.65 2.14 11.83
C PHE A 63 12.00 2.81 12.09
N TYR A 64 12.95 2.63 11.18
CA TYR A 64 14.28 3.23 11.24
C TYR A 64 14.68 3.73 9.84
N ILE A 65 15.56 4.73 9.77
CA ILE A 65 15.90 5.42 8.50
C ILE A 65 16.69 4.50 7.57
N LYS A 66 17.77 3.91 8.07
CA LYS A 66 18.60 2.95 7.34
C LYS A 66 19.26 1.99 8.32
N ALA A 67 19.47 0.76 7.87
CA ALA A 67 20.27 -0.19 8.62
C ALA A 67 21.72 0.31 8.68
N ASP A 68 22.42 -0.06 9.76
CA ASP A 68 23.85 0.19 9.96
C ASP A 68 24.25 1.69 9.89
N THR A 69 23.35 2.58 10.32
CA THR A 69 23.67 4.00 10.51
C THR A 69 23.44 4.45 11.95
N PRO A 70 24.28 5.38 12.48
CA PRO A 70 23.95 6.08 13.72
C PRO A 70 22.56 6.72 13.61
N GLY A 71 21.77 6.55 14.67
CA GLY A 71 20.46 7.17 14.85
C GLY A 71 20.55 8.51 15.53
#